data_AF-A0A0D6E3W3-F1
#
_entry.id   AF-A0A0D6E3W3-F1
#
_cell.length_a   1.000
_cell.length_b   1.000
_cell.length_c   1.000
_cell.angle_alpha   90.00
_cell.angle_beta   90.00
_cell.angle_gamma   90.00
#
_symmetry.space_group_name_H-M   'P 1'
#
loop_
_entity.id
_entity.type
_entity.pdbx_description
1 polymer ?
#
loop_
_entity_poly.entity_id
_entity_poly.type
_entity_poly.pdbx_seq_one_letter_code
_entity_poly.pdbx_strand_id
1 'polypeptide(L)'
;MPAIHFHVRWPDGSEDQCYSPSTVVKEYFQVGERLSVDAFVERADTALEAASQRVEQKFGFFCSSAIDQSTVIKAKAQQFGNNPQDMVEIIRID
;
A
#
# COMPACT_ATOMS: atom_id res chain seq x y z
N MET A 1 2.22 17.92 0.97
CA MET A 1 2.81 16.57 1.05
C MET A 1 3.32 16.38 2.46
N PRO A 2 2.43 16.04 3.39
CA PRO A 2 2.82 15.19 4.51
C PRO A 2 2.96 13.75 4.01
N ALA A 3 3.98 13.04 4.51
CA ALA A 3 3.98 11.59 4.45
C ALA A 3 2.88 11.06 5.37
N ILE A 4 2.22 9.98 4.97
CA ILE A 4 1.12 9.36 5.72
C ILE A 4 1.33 7.86 5.83
N HIS A 5 0.56 7.24 6.72
CA HIS A 5 0.53 5.80 6.85
C HIS A 5 -0.88 5.29 6.58
N PHE A 6 -0.96 4.09 6.01
CA PHE A 6 -2.19 3.33 5.91
C PHE A 6 -1.98 1.98 6.56
N HIS A 7 -3.02 1.46 7.19
CA HIS A 7 -2.98 0.22 7.93
C HIS A 7 -3.86 -0.78 7.21
N VAL A 8 -3.35 -1.99 7.08
CA VAL A 8 -4.03 -3.09 6.43
C VAL A 8 -4.11 -4.27 7.36
N ARG A 9 -5.20 -5.02 7.27
CA ARG A 9 -5.37 -6.31 7.92
C ARG A 9 -5.26 -7.41 6.87
N TRP A 10 -4.34 -8.33 7.10
CA TRP A 10 -4.10 -9.50 6.26
C TRP A 10 -5.11 -10.61 6.56
N PRO A 11 -5.16 -11.64 5.69
CA PRO A 11 -6.09 -12.77 5.84
C PRO A 11 -5.93 -13.57 7.15
N ASP A 12 -4.73 -13.61 7.72
CA ASP A 12 -4.45 -14.22 9.02
C ASP A 12 -4.88 -13.35 10.22
N GLY A 13 -5.43 -12.16 9.97
CA GLY A 13 -5.78 -11.17 10.98
C GLY A 13 -4.61 -10.32 11.46
N SER A 14 -3.39 -10.55 10.95
CA SER A 14 -2.25 -9.67 11.25
C SER A 14 -2.46 -8.29 10.65
N GLU A 15 -1.98 -7.25 11.34
CA GLU A 15 -2.10 -5.86 10.90
C GLU A 15 -0.72 -5.31 10.57
N ASP A 16 -0.59 -4.62 9.43
CA ASP A 16 0.64 -3.98 9.00
C ASP A 16 0.42 -2.49 8.74
N GLN A 17 1.39 -1.69 9.16
CA GLN A 17 1.46 -0.27 8.87
C GLN A 17 2.31 -0.04 7.62
N CYS A 18 1.71 0.54 6.60
CA CYS A 18 2.34 0.84 5.33
C CYS A 18 2.60 2.34 5.19
N TYR A 19 3.83 2.70 4.82
CA TYR A 19 4.25 4.08 4.58
C TYR A 19 3.88 4.56 3.17
N SER A 20 3.37 5.79 3.05
CA SER A 20 3.25 6.48 1.77
C SER A 20 3.82 7.89 1.87
N PRO A 21 4.73 8.30 0.97
CA PRO A 21 5.30 9.65 1.00
C PRO A 21 4.32 10.73 0.49
N SER A 22 3.09 10.34 0.09
CA SER A 22 2.06 11.24 -0.41
C SER A 22 0.66 10.77 -0.02
N THR A 23 -0.25 11.74 0.13
CA THR A 23 -1.67 11.49 0.42
C THR A 23 -2.44 10.88 -0.76
N VAL A 24 -1.82 10.77 -1.95
CA VAL A 24 -2.45 10.21 -3.16
C VAL A 24 -2.95 8.77 -2.96
N VAL A 25 -2.38 8.02 -2.02
CA VAL A 25 -2.86 6.68 -1.65
C VAL A 25 -4.34 6.66 -1.21
N LYS A 26 -4.88 7.79 -0.71
CA LYS A 26 -6.32 7.97 -0.40
C LYS A 26 -7.22 7.97 -1.64
N GLU A 27 -6.65 8.17 -2.83
CA GLU A 27 -7.37 8.08 -4.12
C GLU A 27 -7.45 6.62 -4.61
N TYR A 28 -6.59 5.73 -4.09
CA TYR A 28 -6.53 4.32 -4.48
C TYR A 28 -7.24 3.39 -3.48
N PHE A 29 -7.33 3.78 -2.21
CA PHE A 29 -7.87 2.95 -1.15
C PHE A 29 -8.91 3.67 -0.30
N GLN A 30 -9.92 2.92 0.13
CA GLN A 30 -10.94 3.39 1.06
C GLN A 30 -10.90 2.57 2.36
N VAL A 31 -11.09 3.21 3.50
CA VAL A 31 -11.20 2.51 4.79
C VAL A 31 -12.43 1.59 4.78
N GLY A 32 -12.26 0.35 5.19
CA GLY A 32 -13.25 -0.73 5.12
C GLY A 32 -13.28 -1.47 3.79
N GLU A 33 -12.50 -1.05 2.79
CA GLU A 33 -12.38 -1.75 1.52
C GLU A 33 -11.67 -3.09 1.72
N ARG A 34 -12.18 -4.14 1.07
CA ARG A 34 -11.62 -5.49 1.06
C ARG A 34 -11.30 -5.91 -0.35
N LEU A 35 -10.06 -6.34 -0.56
CA LEU A 35 -9.51 -6.70 -1.86
C LEU A 35 -8.83 -8.06 -1.74
N SER A 36 -8.76 -8.83 -2.83
CA SER A 36 -7.88 -10.00 -2.84
C SER A 36 -6.44 -9.56 -2.60
N VAL A 37 -5.61 -10.44 -2.04
CA VAL A 37 -4.18 -10.17 -1.82
C VAL A 37 -3.50 -9.69 -3.11
N ASP A 38 -3.79 -10.33 -4.24
CA ASP A 38 -3.22 -9.97 -5.55
C ASP A 38 -3.65 -8.56 -6.00
N ALA A 39 -4.95 -8.26 -5.95
CA ALA A 39 -5.48 -6.95 -6.31
C ALA A 39 -4.98 -5.84 -5.38
N PHE A 40 -4.79 -6.14 -4.09
CA PHE A 40 -4.19 -5.23 -3.14
C PHE A 40 -2.73 -4.92 -3.51
N VAL A 41 -1.94 -5.94 -3.84
CA VAL A 41 -0.53 -5.75 -4.23
C VAL A 41 -0.40 -4.91 -5.49
N GLU A 42 -1.14 -5.23 -6.55
CA GLU A 42 -1.12 -4.46 -7.81
C GLU A 42 -1.53 -2.99 -7.58
N ARG A 43 -2.59 -2.78 -6.79
CA ARG A 43 -3.09 -1.43 -6.51
C ARG A 43 -2.14 -0.66 -5.59
N ALA A 44 -1.53 -1.30 -4.60
CA ALA A 44 -0.56 -0.69 -3.70
C ALA A 44 0.70 -0.25 -4.45
N ASP A 45 1.18 -1.08 -5.39
CA ASP A 45 2.32 -0.75 -6.24
C ASP A 45 2.03 0.51 -7.07
N THR A 46 0.86 0.55 -7.71
CA THR A 46 0.41 1.72 -8.49
C THR A 46 0.29 2.97 -7.61
N ALA A 47 -0.29 2.84 -6.41
CA ALA A 47 -0.47 3.96 -5.49
C ALA A 47 0.87 4.53 -4.99
N LEU A 48 1.83 3.65 -4.68
CA LEU A 48 3.17 4.03 -4.21
C LEU A 48 4.02 4.62 -5.33
N GLU A 49 3.89 4.12 -6.57
CA GLU A 49 4.52 4.72 -7.74
C GLU A 49 3.99 6.14 -7.97
N ALA A 50 2.67 6.32 -7.98
CA ALA A 50 2.05 7.63 -8.10
C ALA A 50 2.45 8.58 -6.94
N ALA A 51 2.63 8.05 -5.73
CA ALA A 51 3.14 8.81 -4.59
C ALA A 51 4.58 9.29 -4.84
N SER A 52 5.45 8.41 -5.34
CA SER A 52 6.84 8.74 -5.67
C SER A 52 6.94 9.77 -6.78
N GLN A 53 6.15 9.63 -7.85
CA GLN A 53 6.11 10.58 -8.97
C GLN A 53 5.73 12.00 -8.50
N ARG A 54 4.79 12.12 -7.54
CA ARG A 54 4.43 13.43 -6.98
C ARG A 54 5.57 14.03 -6.17
N VAL A 55 6.30 13.21 -5.40
CA VAL A 55 7.51 13.66 -4.69
C VAL A 55 8.58 14.12 -5.68
N GLU A 56 8.82 13.36 -6.76
CA GLU A 56 9.79 13.72 -7.80
C GLU A 56 9.42 15.04 -8.47
N GLN A 57 8.16 15.22 -8.87
CA GLN A 57 7.70 16.48 -9.46
C GLN A 57 7.85 17.68 -8.52
N LYS A 58 7.73 17.46 -7.20
CA LYS A 58 7.81 18.54 -6.20
C LYS A 58 9.24 18.84 -5.73
N PHE A 59 10.09 17.81 -5.62
CA PHE A 59 11.39 17.91 -4.96
C PHE A 59 12.57 17.51 -5.85
N GLY A 60 12.31 16.99 -7.05
CA GLY A 60 13.34 16.66 -8.05
C GLY A 60 14.06 15.32 -7.81
N PHE A 61 13.55 14.45 -6.94
CA PHE A 61 14.13 13.13 -6.66
C PHE A 61 13.07 12.04 -6.49
N PHE A 62 13.41 10.81 -6.90
CA PHE A 62 12.58 9.64 -6.70
C PHE A 62 12.61 9.18 -5.25
N CYS A 63 11.46 8.79 -4.68
CA CYS A 63 11.36 8.35 -3.30
C CYS A 63 11.68 6.86 -3.17
N SER A 64 12.87 6.52 -2.67
CA SER A 64 13.23 5.11 -2.39
C SER A 64 12.28 4.46 -1.39
N SER A 65 11.77 5.22 -0.43
CA SER A 65 10.83 4.72 0.59
C SER A 65 9.53 4.15 0.00
N ALA A 66 9.08 4.63 -1.16
CA ALA A 66 7.93 4.07 -1.84
C ALA A 66 8.24 2.67 -2.42
N ILE A 67 9.44 2.49 -2.97
CA ILE A 67 9.92 1.20 -3.49
C ILE A 67 10.09 0.20 -2.34
N ASP A 68 10.73 0.64 -1.26
CA ASP A 68 10.95 -0.17 -0.07
C ASP A 68 9.61 -0.67 0.48
N GLN A 69 8.61 0.22 0.57
CA GLN A 69 7.28 -0.17 1.02
C GLN A 69 6.59 -1.18 0.10
N SER A 70 6.65 -0.98 -1.23
CA SER A 70 6.07 -1.93 -2.18
C SER A 70 6.73 -3.31 -2.04
N THR A 71 8.03 -3.35 -1.83
CA THR A 71 8.79 -4.59 -1.59
C THR A 71 8.33 -5.30 -0.32
N VAL A 72 8.13 -4.57 0.78
CA VAL A 72 7.60 -5.13 2.03
C VAL A 72 6.20 -5.72 1.83
N ILE A 73 5.31 -5.00 1.15
CA ILE A 73 3.95 -5.46 0.85
C ILE A 73 3.99 -6.75 0.02
N LYS A 74 4.78 -6.79 -1.05
CA LYS A 74 4.94 -7.96 -1.93
C LYS A 74 5.50 -9.16 -1.16
N ALA A 75 6.49 -8.96 -0.30
CA ALA A 75 7.07 -10.04 0.51
C ALA A 75 6.06 -10.63 1.51
N LYS A 76 5.24 -9.79 2.15
CA LYS A 76 4.19 -10.26 3.06
C LYS A 76 3.05 -10.96 2.31
N ALA A 77 2.66 -10.45 1.15
CA ALA A 77 1.62 -11.03 0.30
C ALA A 77 1.95 -12.46 -0.18
N GLN A 78 3.24 -12.80 -0.34
CA GLN A 78 3.65 -14.17 -0.69
C GLN A 78 3.20 -15.23 0.33
N GLN A 79 2.88 -14.84 1.57
CA GLN A 79 2.36 -15.74 2.60
C GLN A 79 0.88 -16.10 2.38
N PHE A 80 0.15 -15.34 1.55
CA PHE A 80 -1.32 -15.39 1.42
C PHE A 80 -1.79 -15.50 -0.05
N GLY A 81 -0.94 -15.94 -0.97
CA GLY A 81 -1.23 -16.00 -2.41
C GLY A 81 -1.87 -17.30 -2.91
N ASN A 82 -2.21 -18.24 -2.01
CA ASN A 82 -2.64 -19.58 -2.40
C ASN A 82 -4.16 -19.79 -2.39
N ASN A 83 -4.94 -18.86 -1.83
CA ASN A 83 -6.39 -18.98 -1.76
C ASN A 83 -7.07 -17.71 -2.28
N PRO A 84 -7.98 -17.79 -3.27
CA PRO A 84 -8.74 -16.62 -3.75
C PRO A 84 -9.68 -16.00 -2.69
N GLN A 85 -9.91 -16.67 -1.56
CA GLN A 85 -10.62 -16.11 -0.41
C GLN A 85 -9.74 -15.25 0.51
N ASP A 86 -8.43 -15.23 0.30
CA ASP A 86 -7.51 -14.42 1.08
C ASP A 86 -7.72 -12.94 0.72
N MET A 87 -8.31 -12.21 1.66
CA MET A 87 -8.67 -10.80 1.52
C MET A 87 -7.81 -9.92 2.43
N VAL A 88 -7.39 -8.79 1.91
CA VAL A 88 -6.76 -7.69 2.65
C VAL A 88 -7.80 -6.60 2.87
N GLU A 89 -7.94 -6.15 4.11
CA GLU A 89 -8.84 -5.06 4.51
C GLU A 89 -8.06 -3.80 4.84
N ILE A 90 -8.46 -2.66 4.28
CA ILE A 90 -7.88 -1.35 4.64
C ILE A 90 -8.56 -0.88 5.93
N ILE A 91 -7.87 -0.95 7.07
CA ILE A 91 -8.49 -0.64 8.36
C ILE A 91 -8.36 0.83 8.76
N ARG A 92 -7.36 1.54 8.24
CA ARG A 92 -7.12 2.95 8.57
C ARG A 92 -6.22 3.64 7.54
N ILE A 93 -6.44 4.94 7.32
CA ILE A 93 -5.52 5.80 6.57
C ILE A 93 -5.37 7.11 7.34
N ASP A 94 -4.14 7.47 7.72
CA ASP A 94 -3.80 8.69 8.46
C ASP A 94 -3.73 9.94 7.55
#